data_AF-A0A7Y0SI17-F1
#
_entry.id   AF-A0A7Y0SI17-F1
#
_cell.length_a   1.000
_cell.length_b   1.000
_cell.length_c   1.000
_cell.angle_alpha   90.00
_cell.angle_beta   90.00
_cell.angle_gamma   90.00
#
_symmetry.space_group_name_H-M   'P 1'
#
loop_
_entity.id
_entity.type
_entity.pdbx_description
1 polymer ?
#
loop_
_entity_poly.entity_id
_entity_poly.type
_entity_poly.pdbx_seq_one_letter_code
_entity_poly.pdbx_strand_id
1 'polypeptide(L)'
;VMLMDDTREVFHIALRKLGYSGNSKDPKQIDEAYAELQKLMPNVLVFNSDNPGAPYMSGEVGVGMLWNGSAAAAQSEGLNLKL
;
A
#
# COMPACT_ATOMS: atom_id res chain seq x y z
N VAL A 1 9.14 -0.81 1.54
CA VAL A 1 7.78 -0.91 0.95
C VAL A 1 7.22 0.48 0.80
N MET A 2 6.53 0.78 -0.29
CA MET A 2 5.73 2.01 -0.43
C MET A 2 4.27 1.72 -0.09
N LEU A 3 3.67 2.60 0.71
CA LEU A 3 2.24 2.59 0.95
C LEU A 3 1.59 3.83 0.31
N MET A 4 0.30 3.73 0.00
CA MET A 4 -0.46 4.90 -0.38
C MET A 4 -0.63 5.80 0.83
N ASP A 5 -0.59 7.12 0.64
CA ASP A 5 -0.99 8.07 1.68
C ASP A 5 -2.54 8.17 1.76
N ASP A 6 -3.21 7.02 1.86
CA ASP A 6 -4.65 6.91 2.08
C ASP A 6 -4.90 5.90 3.20
N THR A 7 -5.47 6.39 4.30
CA THR A 7 -5.74 5.59 5.49
C THR A 7 -6.69 4.43 5.22
N ARG A 8 -7.65 4.58 4.30
CA ARG A 8 -8.59 3.50 3.96
C ARG A 8 -7.85 2.37 3.26
N GLU A 9 -7.01 2.69 2.28
CA GLU A 9 -6.24 1.68 1.53
C GLU A 9 -5.27 0.93 2.44
N VAL A 10 -4.56 1.65 3.31
CA VAL A 10 -3.61 1.06 4.26
C VAL A 10 -4.32 0.19 5.30
N PHE A 11 -5.42 0.64 5.89
CA PHE A 11 -6.20 -0.18 6.82
C PHE A 11 -6.87 -1.37 6.14
N HIS A 12 -7.29 -1.22 4.88
CA HIS A 12 -7.89 -2.31 4.11
C HIS A 12 -6.94 -3.51 4.04
N ILE A 13 -5.63 -3.27 3.82
CA ILE A 13 -4.62 -4.34 3.80
C ILE A 13 -4.59 -5.11 5.12
N ALA A 14 -4.49 -4.39 6.24
CA ALA A 14 -4.39 -5.01 7.56
C ALA A 14 -5.69 -5.74 7.96
N LEU A 15 -6.85 -5.11 7.72
CA LEU A 15 -8.15 -5.74 7.95
C LEU A 15 -8.31 -7.02 7.15
N ARG A 16 -7.95 -7.02 5.86
CA ARG A 16 -8.01 -8.22 5.02
C ARG A 16 -7.03 -9.29 5.46
N LYS A 17 -5.81 -8.91 5.86
CA LYS A 17 -4.81 -9.85 6.40
C LYS A 17 -5.33 -10.58 7.64
N LEU A 18 -6.07 -9.89 8.50
CA LEU A 18 -6.69 -10.45 9.70
C LEU A 18 -7.99 -11.22 9.42
N GLY A 19 -8.44 -11.30 8.16
CA GLY A 19 -9.67 -11.99 7.77
C GLY A 19 -10.95 -11.15 7.92
N TYR A 20 -10.81 -9.87 8.21
CA TYR A 20 -11.93 -8.94 8.38
C TYR A 20 -12.37 -8.31 7.05
N SER A 21 -13.55 -7.68 7.08
CA SER A 21 -14.00 -6.81 6.00
C SER A 21 -13.11 -5.57 5.95
N GLY A 22 -12.65 -5.17 4.76
CA GLY A 22 -11.98 -3.87 4.58
C GLY A 22 -12.88 -2.66 4.84
N ASN A 23 -14.20 -2.88 4.98
CA ASN A 23 -15.18 -1.87 5.38
C ASN A 23 -15.64 -2.06 6.83
N SER A 24 -14.85 -2.74 7.67
CA SER A 24 -15.21 -2.94 9.07
C SER A 24 -15.43 -1.62 9.80
N LYS A 25 -16.45 -1.60 10.67
CA LYS A 25 -16.75 -0.49 11.58
C LYS A 25 -16.62 -0.89 13.04
N ASP A 26 -16.15 -2.12 13.29
CA ASP A 26 -15.93 -2.63 14.65
C ASP A 26 -14.64 -2.02 15.20
N PRO A 27 -14.69 -1.22 16.29
CA PRO A 27 -13.51 -0.60 16.87
C PRO A 27 -12.41 -1.59 17.22
N LYS A 28 -12.77 -2.81 17.67
CA LYS A 28 -11.76 -3.83 18.04
C LYS A 28 -10.98 -4.32 16.84
N GLN A 29 -11.65 -4.53 15.70
CA GLN A 29 -11.01 -4.95 14.46
C GLN A 29 -10.08 -3.85 13.92
N ILE A 30 -10.46 -2.58 14.12
CA ILE A 30 -9.64 -1.42 13.74
C ILE A 30 -8.39 -1.34 14.62
N ASP A 31 -8.52 -1.56 15.93
CA ASP A 31 -7.38 -1.56 16.86
C ASP A 31 -6.39 -2.69 16.56
N GLU A 32 -6.89 -3.89 16.24
CA GLU A 32 -6.06 -5.01 15.81
C GLU A 32 -5.36 -4.73 14.48
N ALA A 33 -6.06 -4.13 13.51
CA ALA A 33 -5.48 -3.71 12.25
C ALA A 33 -4.37 -2.66 12.46
N TYR A 34 -4.57 -1.70 13.36
CA TYR A 34 -3.56 -0.71 13.73
C TYR A 34 -2.30 -1.38 14.32
N ALA A 35 -2.47 -2.30 15.27
CA ALA A 35 -1.35 -3.03 15.85
C ALA A 35 -0.58 -3.86 14.81
N GLU A 36 -1.28 -4.39 13.80
CA GLU A 36 -0.65 -5.11 12.70
C GLU A 36 0.11 -4.17 11.74
N LEU A 37 -0.44 -2.99 11.45
CA LEU A 37 0.24 -1.95 10.67
C LEU A 37 1.49 -1.44 11.37
N GLN A 38 1.49 -1.30 12.70
CA GLN A 38 2.68 -0.91 13.45
C GLN A 38 3.86 -1.87 13.25
N LYS A 39 3.60 -3.18 13.05
CA LYS A 39 4.65 -4.16 12.72
C LYS A 39 5.22 -3.95 11.31
N LEU A 40 4.42 -3.39 10.39
CA LEU A 40 4.84 -3.09 9.02
C LEU A 40 5.66 -1.79 8.93
N MET A 41 5.38 -0.80 9.78
CA MET A 41 5.97 0.54 9.75
C MET A 41 7.50 0.58 9.61
N PRO A 42 8.31 -0.26 10.28
CA PRO A 42 9.77 -0.24 10.13
C PRO A 42 10.25 -0.53 8.70
N ASN A 43 9.42 -1.18 7.89
CA ASN A 43 9.72 -1.53 6.49
C ASN A 43 9.08 -0.56 5.49
N VAL A 44 8.33 0.45 5.96
CA VAL A 44 7.71 1.46 5.10
C VAL A 44 8.72 2.56 4.83
N LEU A 45 9.08 2.74 3.55
CA LEU A 45 10.06 3.74 3.14
C LEU A 45 9.39 5.11 2.93
N VAL A 46 8.20 5.12 2.34
CA VAL A 46 7.47 6.34 2.00
C VAL A 46 5.97 6.07 1.87
N PHE A 47 5.16 7.07 2.23
CA PHE A 47 3.75 7.17 1.91
C PHE A 47 3.60 8.18 0.77
N ASN A 48 3.02 7.77 -0.37
CA ASN A 48 2.82 8.70 -1.48
C ASN A 48 1.67 8.21 -2.39
N SER A 49 0.66 9.06 -2.54
CA SER A 49 -0.52 8.86 -3.39
C SER A 49 -0.52 9.71 -4.67
N ASP A 50 0.29 10.78 -4.71
CA ASP A 50 0.25 11.81 -5.75
C ASP A 50 1.04 11.41 -7.00
N ASN A 51 2.19 10.79 -6.79
CA ASN A 51 2.99 10.19 -7.87
C ASN A 51 3.56 8.85 -7.42
N PRO A 52 2.71 7.82 -7.31
CA PRO A 52 3.12 6.54 -6.76
C PRO A 52 4.13 5.81 -7.67
N GLY A 53 4.22 6.16 -8.95
CA GLY A 53 5.16 5.54 -9.91
C GLY A 53 6.63 5.93 -9.73
N ALA A 54 6.91 7.15 -9.26
CA ALA A 54 8.28 7.68 -9.20
C ALA A 54 9.23 6.86 -8.33
N PRO A 55 8.86 6.40 -7.11
CA PRO A 55 9.74 5.59 -6.27
C PRO A 55 10.02 4.18 -6.83
N TYR A 56 9.15 3.66 -7.69
CA TYR A 56 9.41 2.41 -8.42
C TYR A 56 10.35 2.62 -9.61
N MET A 57 10.18 3.73 -10.34
CA MET A 57 11.04 4.10 -11.47
C MET A 57 12.48 4.38 -11.03
N SER A 58 12.68 4.98 -9.84
CA SER A 58 14.01 5.25 -9.27
C SER A 58 14.70 3.99 -8.73
N GLY A 59 13.97 2.87 -8.58
CA GLY A 59 14.49 1.65 -7.95
C GLY A 59 14.62 1.71 -6.43
N GLU A 60 14.16 2.79 -5.80
CA GLU A 60 14.18 2.95 -4.34
C GLU A 60 13.18 2.03 -3.64
N VAL A 61 12.11 1.64 -4.34
CA VAL A 61 11.07 0.74 -3.83
C VAL A 61 10.92 -0.47 -4.74
N GLY A 62 11.13 -1.67 -4.19
CA GLY A 62 10.92 -2.94 -4.90
C GLY A 62 9.51 -3.54 -4.78
N VAL A 63 8.71 -3.12 -3.79
CA VAL A 63 7.34 -3.61 -3.57
C VAL A 63 6.50 -2.57 -2.84
N GLY A 64 5.22 -2.48 -3.19
CA GLY A 64 4.28 -1.59 -2.52
C GLY A 64 2.94 -1.49 -3.23
N MET A 65 2.20 -0.45 -2.91
CA MET A 65 0.90 -0.14 -3.50
C MET A 65 1.05 0.76 -4.73
N LEU A 66 0.20 0.56 -5.73
CA LEU A 66 0.13 1.38 -6.93
C LEU A 66 -1.29 1.34 -7.50
N TRP A 67 -1.80 2.49 -7.95
CA TRP A 67 -3.06 2.51 -8.69
C TRP A 67 -2.94 1.74 -10.00
N ASN A 68 -3.96 0.97 -10.37
CA ASN A 68 -3.97 0.20 -11.62
C ASN A 68 -3.67 1.06 -12.87
N GLY A 69 -4.23 2.27 -12.96
CA GLY A 69 -3.95 3.21 -14.05
C GLY A 69 -2.48 3.66 -14.08
N SER A 70 -1.91 3.98 -12.92
CA SER A 70 -0.49 4.32 -12.79
C SER A 70 0.42 3.13 -13.10
N ALA A 71 0.01 1.91 -12.75
CA ALA A 71 0.75 0.70 -13.02
C ALA A 71 0.80 0.37 -14.53
N ALA A 72 -0.32 0.57 -15.23
CA ALA A 72 -0.39 0.42 -16.68
C ALA A 72 0.46 1.47 -17.41
N ALA A 73 0.45 2.72 -16.94
CA ALA A 73 1.32 3.77 -17.46
C ALA A 73 2.80 3.43 -17.24
N ALA A 74 3.17 3.02 -16.03
CA ALA A 74 4.54 2.62 -15.69
C ALA A 74 5.03 1.41 -16.52
N GLN A 75 4.19 0.39 -16.75
CA GLN A 75 4.53 -0.70 -17.68
C GLN A 75 4.77 -0.20 -19.11
N SER A 76 3.96 0.76 -19.58
CA SER A 76 4.10 1.36 -20.91
C SER A 76 5.39 2.18 -21.04
N GLU A 77 5.88 2.74 -19.93
CA GLU A 77 7.16 3.47 -19.84
C GLU A 77 8.38 2.54 -19.67
N GLY A 78 8.18 1.21 -19.66
CA GLY A 78 9.24 0.22 -19.66
C GLY A 78 9.63 -0.32 -18.28
N LEU A 79 8.86 0.01 -17.23
CA LEU A 79 9.06 -0.56 -15.90
C LEU A 79 8.63 -2.04 -15.90
N ASN A 80 9.54 -2.95 -15.52
CA ASN A 80 9.26 -4.38 -15.41
C ASN A 80 8.43 -4.70 -14.15
N LEU A 81 7.19 -4.23 -14.12
CA LEU A 81 6.22 -4.49 -13.06
C LEU A 81 5.53 -5.83 -13.30
N LYS A 82 5.56 -6.70 -12.30
CA LYS A 82 4.65 -7.85 -12.22
C LYS A 82 3.41 -7.43 -11.44
N LEU A 83 2.27 -7.37 -12.12
CA LEU A 83 0.96 -7.11 -11.53
C LEU A 83 0.39 -8.37 -10.88
#